data_AF-A0A2I7SF17-F1
#
_entry.id   AF-A0A2I7SF17-F1
#
_cell.length_a   1.000
_cell.length_b   1.000
_cell.length_c   1.000
_cell.angle_alpha   90.00
_cell.angle_beta   90.00
_cell.angle_gamma   90.00
#
_symmetry.space_group_name_H-M   'P 1'
#
loop_
_entity.id
_entity.type
_entity.pdbx_description
1 polymer ?
#
loop_
_entity_poly.entity_id
_entity_poly.type
_entity_poly.pdbx_seq_one_letter_code
_entity_poly.pdbx_strand_id
1 'polypeptide(L)'
;MFKDFLNNITKDVEVDLSQAFDRNFERKGFFDRKWPQTKLKNSRGSMMLRSGRGRRSIKSKSTNGQIHWSSNLPYMGLHNDGGEIIVTEKMKRFFWAMHYKAAGGVLYNVKSKGAANTQRNRKLQGEAAQWKALALQKVGAKMTVEQRQFIGWHPQVDLHIRKIVDLNLKEMEQHIKSNLKP
;
A
#
# COMPACT_ATOMS: atom_id res chain seq x y z
N MET A 1 28.01 12.88 -21.93
CA MET A 1 28.13 11.45 -22.27
C MET A 1 27.87 10.54 -21.07
N PHE A 2 28.77 10.43 -20.07
CA PHE A 2 28.54 9.51 -18.92
C PHE A 2 27.32 9.90 -18.07
N LYS A 3 27.15 11.20 -17.80
CA LYS A 3 25.99 11.70 -17.04
C LYS A 3 24.66 11.42 -17.74
N ASP A 4 24.64 11.56 -19.07
CA ASP A 4 23.44 11.33 -19.88
C ASP A 4 23.10 9.83 -19.92
N PHE A 5 24.12 8.99 -20.07
CA PHE A 5 23.99 7.54 -19.97
C PHE A 5 23.45 7.09 -18.60
N LEU A 6 23.99 7.61 -17.51
CA LEU A 6 23.52 7.32 -16.16
C LEU A 6 22.06 7.76 -15.95
N ASN A 7 21.69 8.93 -16.48
CA ASN A 7 20.31 9.41 -16.43
C ASN A 7 19.36 8.51 -17.22
N ASN A 8 19.77 8.02 -18.39
CA ASN A 8 18.96 7.09 -19.20
C ASN A 8 18.75 5.76 -18.47
N ILE A 9 19.82 5.13 -17.97
CA ILE A 9 19.71 3.90 -17.16
C ILE A 9 18.77 4.10 -15.98
N THR A 10 18.97 5.18 -15.22
CA THR A 10 18.14 5.41 -14.04
C THR A 10 16.69 5.71 -14.39
N LYS A 11 16.42 6.30 -15.56
CA LYS A 11 15.07 6.47 -16.05
C LYS A 11 14.41 5.15 -16.42
N ASP A 12 15.13 4.26 -17.09
CA ASP A 12 14.61 2.94 -17.46
C ASP A 12 14.37 2.07 -16.23
N VAL A 13 15.31 2.08 -15.28
CA VAL A 13 15.17 1.38 -13.99
C VAL A 13 13.97 1.95 -13.22
N GLU A 14 13.80 3.27 -13.19
CA GLU A 14 12.64 3.92 -12.55
C GLU A 14 11.33 3.40 -13.13
N VAL A 15 11.21 3.33 -14.46
CA VAL A 15 9.99 2.87 -15.14
C VAL A 15 9.72 1.40 -14.82
N ASP A 16 10.71 0.53 -15.00
CA ASP A 16 10.55 -0.93 -14.79
C ASP A 16 10.22 -1.26 -13.33
N LEU A 17 10.95 -0.68 -12.37
CA LEU A 17 10.68 -0.89 -10.95
C LEU A 17 9.34 -0.30 -10.52
N SER A 18 8.95 0.87 -11.04
CA SER A 18 7.64 1.45 -10.73
C SER A 18 6.51 0.53 -11.19
N GLN A 19 6.64 -0.09 -12.36
CA GLN A 19 5.69 -1.12 -12.81
C GLN A 19 5.76 -2.39 -11.94
N ALA A 20 6.95 -2.83 -11.55
CA ALA A 20 7.11 -4.01 -10.70
C ALA A 20 6.46 -3.82 -9.32
N PHE A 21 6.65 -2.65 -8.70
CA PHE A 21 6.01 -2.27 -7.44
C PHE A 21 4.50 -2.08 -7.59
N ASP A 22 4.03 -1.54 -8.72
CA ASP A 22 2.60 -1.43 -8.98
C ASP A 22 1.92 -2.81 -9.07
N ARG A 23 2.56 -3.78 -9.74
CA ARG A 23 2.09 -5.18 -9.79
C ARG A 23 2.03 -5.86 -8.42
N ASN A 24 2.84 -5.43 -7.44
CA ASN A 24 2.76 -5.95 -6.07
C ASN A 24 1.39 -5.69 -5.41
N PHE A 25 0.72 -4.59 -5.78
CA PHE A 25 -0.66 -4.34 -5.32
C PHE A 25 -1.64 -5.37 -5.85
N GLU A 26 -1.50 -5.79 -7.11
CA GLU A 26 -2.36 -6.81 -7.73
C GLU A 26 -2.11 -8.19 -7.11
N ARG A 27 -0.83 -8.52 -6.88
CA ARG A 27 -0.40 -9.73 -6.17
C ARG A 27 -0.82 -9.75 -4.70
N LYS A 28 -1.13 -8.58 -4.13
CA LYS A 28 -1.40 -8.37 -2.70
C LYS A 28 -0.21 -8.79 -1.82
N GLY A 29 1.00 -8.49 -2.28
CA GLY A 29 2.24 -8.88 -1.64
C GLY A 29 3.44 -8.22 -2.28
N PHE A 30 4.54 -8.16 -1.54
CA PHE A 30 5.83 -7.67 -2.02
C PHE A 30 6.58 -8.81 -2.70
N PHE A 31 6.50 -8.88 -4.03
CA PHE A 31 7.05 -9.98 -4.83
C PHE A 31 6.51 -11.35 -4.36
N ASP A 32 7.35 -12.16 -3.70
CA ASP A 32 7.05 -13.48 -3.15
C ASP A 32 6.41 -13.41 -1.74
N ARG A 33 6.48 -12.25 -1.06
CA ARG A 33 5.98 -12.09 0.32
C ARG A 33 4.57 -11.52 0.35
N LYS A 34 3.57 -12.35 0.64
CA LYS A 34 2.17 -11.91 0.80
C LYS A 34 2.01 -10.92 1.96
N TRP A 35 1.18 -9.90 1.76
CA TRP A 35 0.87 -8.95 2.82
C TRP A 35 0.01 -9.58 3.93
N PRO A 36 0.25 -9.22 5.20
CA PRO A 36 -0.52 -9.75 6.31
C PRO A 36 -1.98 -9.32 6.25
N GLN A 37 -2.86 -10.27 6.57
CA GLN A 37 -4.30 -10.06 6.64
C GLN A 37 -4.65 -9.13 7.79
N THR A 38 -5.66 -8.27 7.59
CA THR A 38 -6.07 -7.33 8.63
C THR A 38 -6.88 -8.04 9.71
N LYS A 39 -6.53 -7.80 10.98
CA LYS A 39 -7.32 -8.25 12.14
C LYS A 39 -8.75 -7.70 12.11
N LEU A 40 -8.92 -6.48 11.61
CA LEU A 40 -10.23 -5.87 11.39
C LEU A 40 -10.83 -6.35 10.06
N LYS A 41 -11.80 -7.27 10.16
CA LYS A 41 -12.64 -7.70 9.04
C LYS A 41 -13.27 -6.48 8.34
N ASN A 42 -13.22 -6.48 7.02
CA ASN A 42 -13.90 -5.48 6.19
C ASN A 42 -14.46 -6.20 4.96
N SER A 43 -15.64 -5.78 4.51
CA SER A 43 -16.30 -6.37 3.36
C SER A 43 -15.70 -5.94 2.01
N ARG A 44 -14.94 -4.83 1.98
CA ARG A 44 -14.41 -4.20 0.77
C ARG A 44 -12.92 -4.52 0.58
N GLY A 45 -12.61 -5.73 0.14
CA GLY A 45 -11.27 -6.10 -0.36
C GLY A 45 -10.11 -6.02 0.63
N SER A 46 -8.89 -6.24 0.12
CA SER A 46 -7.64 -6.19 0.91
C SER A 46 -7.24 -4.77 1.27
N MET A 47 -6.57 -4.60 2.43
CA MET A 47 -6.23 -3.30 3.01
C MET A 47 -5.64 -2.28 2.03
N MET A 48 -4.62 -2.70 1.27
CA MET A 48 -3.90 -1.82 0.34
C MET A 48 -4.68 -1.50 -0.94
N LEU A 49 -5.74 -2.26 -1.23
CA LEU A 49 -6.55 -2.12 -2.46
C LEU A 49 -7.96 -1.57 -2.22
N ARG A 50 -8.43 -1.44 -0.96
CA ARG A 50 -9.84 -1.10 -0.66
C ARG A 50 -10.37 0.12 -1.41
N SER A 51 -9.56 1.19 -1.48
CA SER A 51 -9.86 2.42 -2.21
C SER A 51 -8.98 2.62 -3.46
N GLY A 52 -7.91 1.84 -3.58
CA GLY A 52 -6.82 2.04 -4.54
C GLY A 52 -6.07 3.38 -4.42
N ARG A 53 -6.44 4.25 -3.46
CA ARG A 53 -5.84 5.58 -3.31
C ARG A 53 -4.35 5.50 -2.95
N GLY A 54 -3.97 4.51 -2.14
CA GLY A 54 -2.57 4.22 -1.80
C GLY A 54 -1.73 3.91 -3.03
N ARG A 55 -2.14 2.92 -3.83
CA ARG A 55 -1.50 2.57 -5.12
C ARG A 55 -1.33 3.79 -6.02
N ARG A 56 -2.41 4.56 -6.26
CA ARG A 56 -2.39 5.74 -7.14
C ARG A 56 -1.59 6.93 -6.61
N SER A 57 -1.29 6.96 -5.30
CA SER A 57 -0.54 8.06 -4.68
C SER A 57 0.96 7.98 -4.90
N ILE A 58 1.46 6.79 -5.27
CA ILE A 58 2.89 6.56 -5.43
C ILE A 58 3.37 7.32 -6.67
N LYS A 59 4.40 8.12 -6.49
CA LYS A 59 5.08 8.87 -7.55
C LYS A 59 6.56 8.51 -7.54
N SER A 60 7.11 8.32 -8.72
CA SER A 60 8.53 8.15 -8.95
C SER A 60 9.11 9.39 -9.62
N LYS A 61 10.37 9.68 -9.29
CA LYS A 61 11.18 10.70 -9.97
C LYS A 61 12.63 10.26 -9.99
N SER A 62 13.23 10.18 -11.18
CA SER A 62 14.68 10.09 -11.34
C SER A 62 15.30 11.47 -11.46
N THR A 63 16.43 11.70 -10.78
CA THR A 63 17.21 12.94 -10.87
C THR A 63 18.67 12.65 -10.51
N ASN A 64 19.62 13.08 -11.35
CA ASN A 64 21.06 12.94 -11.11
C ASN A 64 21.50 11.51 -10.74
N GLY A 65 21.03 10.51 -11.48
CA GLY A 65 21.39 9.11 -11.21
C GLY A 65 20.77 8.52 -9.92
N GLN A 66 19.80 9.20 -9.31
CA GLN A 66 19.04 8.69 -8.17
C GLN A 66 17.57 8.52 -8.52
N ILE A 67 16.91 7.55 -7.90
CA ILE A 67 15.49 7.29 -8.06
C ILE A 67 14.80 7.50 -6.71
N HIS A 68 13.79 8.37 -6.71
CA HIS A 68 13.02 8.71 -5.52
C HIS A 68 11.57 8.28 -5.71
N TRP A 69 11.06 7.50 -4.76
CA TRP A 69 9.63 7.20 -4.66
C TRP A 69 9.01 7.96 -3.49
N SER A 70 7.82 8.50 -3.71
CA SER A 70 7.11 9.30 -2.71
C SER A 70 5.60 9.05 -2.77
N SER A 71 4.92 9.43 -1.70
CA SER A 71 3.46 9.46 -1.64
C SER A 71 3.01 10.71 -0.89
N ASN A 72 1.92 11.33 -1.34
CA ASN A 72 1.28 12.42 -0.63
C ASN A 72 0.38 11.96 0.53
N LEU A 73 0.35 10.65 0.83
CA LEU A 73 -0.44 10.08 1.91
C LEU A 73 0.48 9.75 3.10
N PRO A 74 0.32 10.41 4.25
CA PRO A 74 1.24 10.27 5.38
C PRO A 74 1.26 8.85 5.97
N TYR A 75 0.17 8.10 5.81
CA TYR A 75 0.06 6.73 6.33
C TYR A 75 0.73 5.67 5.45
N MET A 76 1.19 6.02 4.23
CA MET A 76 1.80 5.04 3.33
C MET A 76 3.17 4.59 3.81
N GLY A 77 3.97 5.47 4.41
CA GLY A 77 5.23 5.08 5.07
C GLY A 77 4.99 4.07 6.19
N LEU A 78 4.00 4.35 7.06
CA LEU A 78 3.60 3.42 8.12
C LEU A 78 3.13 2.06 7.58
N HIS A 79 2.48 2.01 6.42
CA HIS A 79 2.17 0.74 5.77
C HIS A 79 3.42 0.05 5.21
N ASN A 80 4.36 0.79 4.62
CA ASN A 80 5.55 0.21 4.01
C ASN A 80 6.50 -0.40 5.04
N ASP A 81 6.70 0.31 6.14
CA ASP A 81 7.73 0.00 7.14
C ASP A 81 7.12 -0.71 8.36
N GLY A 82 5.80 -0.62 8.53
CA GLY A 82 5.13 -1.00 9.76
C GLY A 82 5.38 0.05 10.85
N GLY A 83 4.82 -0.19 12.03
CA GLY A 83 5.08 0.65 13.19
C GLY A 83 3.96 0.65 14.21
N GLU A 84 4.00 1.61 15.11
CA GLU A 84 3.03 1.75 16.20
C GLU A 84 2.31 3.10 16.10
N ILE A 85 1.01 3.08 16.38
CA ILE A 85 0.20 4.28 16.56
C ILE A 85 -0.27 4.32 18.01
N ILE A 86 -0.21 5.50 18.63
CA ILE A 86 -0.75 5.71 19.96
C ILE A 86 -2.23 6.08 19.85
N VAL A 87 -3.09 5.40 20.61
CA VAL A 87 -4.52 5.69 20.70
C VAL A 87 -4.71 7.07 21.33
N THR A 88 -5.23 8.01 20.54
CA THR A 88 -5.58 9.36 21.01
C THR A 88 -7.05 9.47 21.40
N GLU A 89 -7.41 10.49 22.17
CA GLU A 89 -8.81 10.77 22.49
C GLU A 89 -9.64 11.05 21.22
N LYS A 90 -9.07 11.79 20.26
CA LYS A 90 -9.71 12.06 18.96
C LYS A 90 -10.01 10.77 18.20
N MET A 91 -9.10 9.80 18.22
CA MET A 91 -9.34 8.48 17.63
C MET A 91 -10.49 7.75 18.32
N LYS A 92 -10.57 7.77 19.66
CA LYS A 92 -11.69 7.15 20.39
C LYS A 92 -13.04 7.79 20.04
N ARG A 93 -13.11 9.12 19.97
CA ARG A 93 -14.32 9.84 19.52
C ARG A 93 -14.73 9.40 18.12
N PHE A 94 -13.76 9.27 17.21
CA PHE A 94 -14.00 8.73 15.87
C PHE A 94 -14.51 7.29 15.89
N PHE A 95 -13.90 6.40 16.70
CA PHE A 95 -14.33 5.01 16.82
C PHE A 95 -15.77 4.89 17.34
N TRP A 96 -16.16 5.72 18.32
CA TRP A 96 -17.55 5.80 18.77
C TRP A 96 -18.50 6.28 17.67
N ALA A 97 -18.14 7.33 16.94
CA ALA A 97 -18.94 7.81 15.82
C ALA A 97 -19.16 6.71 14.76
N MET A 98 -18.11 5.94 14.45
CA MET A 98 -18.20 4.81 13.52
C MET A 98 -19.05 3.65 14.08
N HIS A 99 -18.96 3.36 15.39
CA HIS A 99 -19.82 2.39 16.05
C HIS A 99 -21.30 2.75 15.91
N TYR A 100 -21.68 3.98 16.27
CA TYR A 100 -23.06 4.44 16.18
C TYR A 100 -23.57 4.48 14.73
N LYS A 101 -22.72 4.87 13.78
CA LYS A 101 -23.06 4.83 12.36
C LYS A 101 -23.38 3.40 11.88
N ALA A 102 -22.56 2.42 12.25
CA ALA A 102 -22.79 1.03 11.88
C ALA A 102 -24.01 0.44 12.58
N ALA A 103 -24.16 0.68 13.89
CA ALA A 103 -25.29 0.20 14.69
C ALA A 103 -26.62 0.82 14.23
N GLY A 104 -26.66 2.13 13.95
CA GLY A 104 -27.85 2.83 13.45
C GLY A 104 -28.27 2.41 12.03
N GLY A 105 -27.38 1.76 11.27
CA GLY A 105 -27.71 1.20 9.96
C GLY A 105 -28.44 -0.16 9.99
N VAL A 106 -28.54 -0.79 11.17
CA VAL A 106 -29.20 -2.08 11.37
C VAL A 106 -30.71 -1.91 11.24
N LEU A 107 -31.33 -2.69 10.36
CA LEU A 107 -32.77 -2.66 10.16
C LEU A 107 -33.49 -3.56 11.16
N TYR A 108 -34.64 -3.13 11.66
CA TYR A 108 -35.46 -3.88 12.61
C TYR A 108 -36.71 -4.41 11.93
N ASN A 109 -37.14 -5.60 12.33
CA ASN A 109 -38.42 -6.14 11.90
C ASN A 109 -39.53 -5.50 12.74
N VAL A 110 -40.49 -4.85 12.07
CA VAL A 110 -41.59 -4.12 12.72
C VAL A 110 -42.45 -5.04 13.59
N LYS A 111 -42.66 -6.30 13.17
CA LYS A 111 -43.52 -7.27 13.87
C LYS A 111 -42.84 -7.85 15.11
N SER A 112 -41.57 -8.26 15.01
CA SER A 112 -40.85 -8.87 16.13
C SER A 112 -40.10 -7.87 17.01
N LYS A 113 -40.04 -6.59 16.62
CA LYS A 113 -39.24 -5.52 17.23
C LYS A 113 -37.75 -5.85 17.41
N GLY A 114 -37.29 -6.94 16.80
CA GLY A 114 -35.91 -7.41 16.83
C GLY A 114 -35.14 -7.01 15.57
N ALA A 115 -33.81 -7.01 15.65
CA ALA A 115 -32.98 -6.78 14.48
C ALA A 115 -33.25 -7.86 13.42
N ALA A 116 -33.48 -7.45 12.17
CA ALA A 116 -33.75 -8.39 11.08
C ALA A 116 -32.53 -9.28 10.82
N ASN A 117 -32.74 -10.59 10.65
CA ASN A 117 -31.65 -11.55 10.45
C ASN A 117 -31.17 -11.62 9.00
N THR A 118 -30.68 -10.50 8.47
CA THR A 118 -30.17 -10.39 7.09
C THR A 118 -28.65 -10.41 7.07
N GLN A 119 -28.05 -10.84 5.94
CA GLN A 119 -26.59 -10.82 5.78
C GLN A 119 -26.01 -9.40 5.96
N ARG A 120 -26.75 -8.36 5.53
CA ARG A 120 -26.41 -6.95 5.72
C ARG A 120 -26.34 -6.59 7.20
N ASN A 121 -27.37 -6.92 7.98
CA ASN A 121 -27.40 -6.63 9.41
C ASN A 121 -26.30 -7.37 10.18
N ARG A 122 -26.04 -8.65 9.86
CA ARG A 122 -24.92 -9.40 10.47
C ARG A 122 -23.57 -8.71 10.22
N LYS A 123 -23.33 -8.20 9.00
CA LYS A 123 -22.12 -7.44 8.67
C LYS A 123 -22.03 -6.13 9.46
N LEU A 124 -23.11 -5.36 9.52
CA LEU A 124 -23.17 -4.09 10.26
C LEU A 124 -22.99 -4.28 11.77
N GLN A 125 -23.57 -5.32 12.34
CA GLN A 125 -23.37 -5.68 13.75
C GLN A 125 -21.93 -6.08 14.04
N GLY A 126 -21.31 -6.88 13.16
CA GLY A 126 -19.89 -7.23 13.27
C GLY A 126 -18.97 -6.01 13.18
N GLU A 127 -19.23 -5.10 12.25
CA GLU A 127 -18.50 -3.84 12.12
C GLU A 127 -18.69 -2.94 13.35
N ALA A 128 -19.93 -2.81 13.85
CA ALA A 128 -20.23 -2.05 15.06
C ALA A 128 -19.48 -2.61 16.28
N ALA A 129 -19.41 -3.94 16.43
CA ALA A 129 -18.66 -4.59 17.51
C ALA A 129 -17.16 -4.30 17.44
N GLN A 130 -16.58 -4.30 16.23
CA GLN A 130 -15.16 -3.96 16.02
C GLN A 130 -14.86 -2.51 16.40
N TRP A 131 -15.70 -1.57 15.97
CA TRP A 131 -15.54 -0.16 16.34
C TRP A 131 -15.68 0.06 17.84
N LYS A 132 -16.62 -0.62 18.50
CA LYS A 132 -16.78 -0.58 19.96
C LYS A 132 -15.52 -1.09 20.67
N ALA A 133 -14.95 -2.20 20.22
CA ALA A 133 -13.72 -2.75 20.80
C ALA A 133 -12.55 -1.75 20.73
N LEU A 134 -12.40 -1.06 19.60
CA LEU A 134 -11.40 0.01 19.44
C LEU A 134 -11.71 1.22 20.33
N ALA A 135 -12.97 1.63 20.40
CA ALA A 135 -13.42 2.76 21.20
C ALA A 135 -13.25 2.56 22.72
N LEU A 136 -13.18 1.31 23.17
CA LEU A 136 -12.94 0.95 24.58
C LEU A 136 -11.45 0.91 24.95
N GLN A 137 -10.53 1.04 24.00
CA GLN A 137 -9.10 1.09 24.31
C GLN A 137 -8.75 2.30 25.21
N LYS A 138 -7.72 2.15 26.03
CA LYS A 138 -7.19 3.24 26.85
C LYS A 138 -6.45 4.25 25.96
N VAL A 139 -6.61 5.53 26.25
CA VAL A 139 -5.78 6.58 25.62
C VAL A 139 -4.32 6.31 26.00
N GLY A 140 -3.39 6.44 25.06
CA GLY A 140 -1.99 6.08 25.24
C GLY A 140 -1.66 4.61 24.92
N ALA A 141 -2.67 3.76 24.68
CA ALA A 141 -2.42 2.39 24.24
C ALA A 141 -1.74 2.37 22.86
N LYS A 142 -0.86 1.39 22.63
CA LYS A 142 -0.15 1.21 21.37
C LYS A 142 -0.93 0.26 20.46
N MET A 143 -1.12 0.66 19.20
CA MET A 143 -1.68 -0.15 18.14
C MET A 143 -0.61 -0.47 17.11
N THR A 144 -0.27 -1.74 16.95
CA THR A 144 0.69 -2.19 15.96
C THR A 144 0.07 -2.23 14.57
N VAL A 145 0.70 -1.54 13.62
CA VAL A 145 0.44 -1.63 12.18
C VAL A 145 1.50 -2.55 11.58
N GLU A 146 1.06 -3.70 11.11
CA GLU A 146 1.96 -4.67 10.47
C GLU A 146 2.53 -4.10 9.16
N GLN A 147 3.79 -4.44 8.91
CA GLN A 147 4.49 -4.08 7.70
C GLN A 147 3.82 -4.69 6.46
N ARG A 148 3.61 -3.85 5.45
CA ARG A 148 3.07 -4.16 4.12
C ARG A 148 3.99 -3.49 3.11
N GLN A 149 5.23 -3.96 3.07
CA GLN A 149 6.24 -3.43 2.15
C GLN A 149 5.70 -3.43 0.72
N PHE A 150 5.72 -2.29 0.06
CA PHE A 150 5.30 -2.16 -1.35
C PHE A 150 6.41 -1.53 -2.19
N ILE A 151 7.34 -0.81 -1.55
CA ILE A 151 8.57 -0.26 -2.11
C ILE A 151 9.72 -0.59 -1.16
N GLY A 152 10.91 -0.84 -1.70
CA GLY A 152 12.13 -1.01 -0.94
C GLY A 152 13.02 -2.11 -1.52
N TRP A 153 14.04 -2.50 -0.77
CA TRP A 153 14.97 -3.53 -1.22
C TRP A 153 14.33 -4.93 -1.25
N HIS A 154 14.64 -5.68 -2.30
CA HIS A 154 14.30 -7.08 -2.48
C HIS A 154 15.26 -7.71 -3.51
N PRO A 155 15.61 -9.01 -3.44
CA PRO A 155 16.41 -9.64 -4.48
C PRO A 155 15.84 -9.49 -5.90
N GLN A 156 14.52 -9.44 -6.03
CA GLN A 156 13.86 -9.17 -7.32
C GLN A 156 14.15 -7.76 -7.85
N VAL A 157 14.30 -6.75 -6.98
CA VAL A 157 14.67 -5.39 -7.37
C VAL A 157 16.07 -5.39 -7.98
N ASP A 158 17.01 -6.13 -7.38
CA ASP A 158 18.38 -6.23 -7.91
C ASP A 158 18.40 -6.92 -9.29
N LEU A 159 17.55 -7.93 -9.50
CA LEU A 159 17.40 -8.57 -10.81
C LEU A 159 16.85 -7.61 -11.86
N HIS A 160 15.84 -6.81 -11.50
CA HIS A 160 15.29 -5.78 -12.37
C HIS A 160 16.37 -4.75 -12.76
N ILE A 161 17.15 -4.26 -11.77
CA ILE A 161 18.24 -3.31 -12.02
C ILE A 161 19.28 -3.91 -12.96
N ARG A 162 19.81 -5.09 -12.66
CA ARG A 162 20.82 -5.77 -13.48
C ARG A 162 20.36 -5.93 -14.93
N LYS A 163 19.12 -6.40 -15.12
CA LYS A 163 18.54 -6.58 -16.45
C LYS A 163 18.56 -5.28 -17.26
N ILE A 164 18.13 -4.16 -16.66
CA ILE A 164 18.07 -2.88 -17.37
C ILE A 164 19.47 -2.32 -17.65
N VAL A 165 20.39 -2.45 -16.69
CA VAL A 165 21.80 -2.04 -16.87
C VAL A 165 22.45 -2.83 -18.01
N ASP A 166 22.29 -4.15 -18.04
CA ASP A 166 22.85 -5.02 -19.08
C ASP A 166 22.29 -4.69 -20.47
N LEU A 167 21.00 -4.36 -20.57
CA LEU A 167 20.37 -3.92 -21.82
C LEU A 167 20.95 -2.59 -22.30
N ASN A 168 21.02 -1.60 -21.41
CA ASN A 168 21.58 -0.28 -21.73
C ASN A 168 23.06 -0.36 -22.13
N LEU A 169 23.86 -1.21 -21.47
CA LEU A 169 25.27 -1.42 -21.84
C LEU A 169 25.41 -2.03 -23.24
N LYS A 170 24.58 -3.02 -23.59
CA LYS A 170 24.56 -3.62 -24.93
C LYS A 170 24.19 -2.61 -26.01
N GLU A 171 23.19 -1.76 -25.76
CA GLU A 171 22.79 -0.71 -26.69
C GLU A 171 23.91 0.32 -26.90
N MET A 172 24.60 0.71 -25.82
CA MET A 172 25.77 1.58 -25.90
C MET A 172 26.92 0.96 -26.69
N GLU A 173 27.25 -0.32 -26.45
CA GLU A 173 28.26 -1.05 -27.21
C GLU A 173 27.94 -1.09 -28.71
N GLN A 174 26.68 -1.34 -29.06
CA GLN A 174 26.23 -1.35 -30.46
C GLN A 174 26.36 0.03 -31.11
N HIS A 175 25.96 1.09 -30.39
CA HIS A 175 26.07 2.46 -30.88
C HIS A 175 27.53 2.89 -31.11
N ILE A 176 28.44 2.49 -30.22
CA ILE A 176 29.87 2.73 -30.38
C ILE A 176 30.40 1.97 -31.62
N LYS A 177 30.07 0.69 -31.77
CA LYS A 177 30.49 -0.13 -32.92
C LYS A 177 29.96 0.41 -34.26
N SER A 178 28.75 0.97 -34.30
CA SER A 178 28.20 1.55 -35.53
C SER A 178 28.88 2.85 -35.95
N ASN A 179 29.31 3.67 -34.99
CA ASN A 179 29.95 4.96 -35.23
C ASN A 179 31.46 4.85 -35.46
N LEU A 180 32.08 3.73 -35.07
CA LEU A 180 33.50 3.44 -35.27
C LEU A 180 33.80 2.66 -36.56
N LYS A 181 32.84 2.53 -37.49
CA LYS A 181 33.14 1.95 -38.81
C LYS A 181 34.17 2.85 -39.52
N PRO A 182 35.23 2.26 -40.13
CA PRO A 182 36.32 3.00 -40.75
C PRO A 182 35.87 3.90 -41.90
#